data_AF-A0A3D4Q110-F1
#
_entry.id   AF-A0A3D4Q110-F1
#
_cell.length_a   1.000
_cell.length_b   1.000
_cell.length_c   1.000
_cell.angle_alpha   90.00
_cell.angle_beta   90.00
_cell.angle_gamma   90.00
#
_symmetry.space_group_name_H-M   'P 1'
#
loop_
_entity.id
_entity.type
_entity.pdbx_description
1 polymer ?
#
loop_
_entity_poly.entity_id
_entity_poly.type
_entity_poly.pdbx_seq_one_letter_code
_entity_poly.pdbx_strand_id
1 'polypeptide(L)'
;MGGAKPLDDGTHWLYANSNRIPIVFGTPTTSGLVTQIPITVLLETLELLRSGLVELQYLCRRWLEENTCPFERPCLLLLSNLTETGITTRESEVDLYRSIVRSSLPAGSHILIKPHPGTSNRMLGLIKLALRDYRISILPSHIGFAPVEILAEFVDACRIYSISSASVLLIKLFNSNIETHCLTNDLIKAYFKPQWQDYFIRANDAIIKAINSRQDDLYN
;
A
#
# COMPACT_ATOMS: atom_id res chain seq x y z
N MET A 1 -4.40 11.55 40.71
CA MET A 1 -4.35 12.60 39.67
C MET A 1 -2.90 12.92 39.42
N GLY A 2 -2.42 12.65 38.21
CA GLY A 2 -1.05 12.86 37.78
C GLY A 2 -0.99 12.53 36.30
N GLY A 3 -1.36 13.52 35.48
CA GLY A 3 -1.44 13.37 34.03
C GLY A 3 -0.08 13.09 33.43
N ALA A 4 0.00 12.05 32.60
CA ALA A 4 1.15 11.81 31.77
C ALA A 4 1.27 12.95 30.75
N LYS A 5 2.39 13.68 30.80
CA LYS A 5 2.82 14.56 29.71
C LYS A 5 3.25 13.66 28.54
N PRO A 6 2.83 13.93 27.29
CA PRO A 6 3.40 13.24 26.16
C PRO A 6 4.85 13.66 25.97
N LEU A 7 5.68 12.67 25.65
CA LEU A 7 7.11 12.77 25.40
C LEU A 7 7.36 13.62 24.15
N ASP A 8 8.19 14.64 24.33
CA ASP A 8 8.87 15.42 23.29
C ASP A 8 10.27 14.79 23.13
N ASP A 9 10.42 13.88 22.18
CA ASP A 9 11.70 13.17 21.94
C ASP A 9 12.05 13.01 20.46
N GLY A 10 11.81 14.01 19.62
CA GLY A 10 12.50 14.09 18.33
C GLY A 10 12.24 12.95 17.33
N THR A 11 11.24 12.08 17.58
CA THR A 11 10.78 11.02 16.68
C THR A 11 9.80 11.52 15.61
N HIS A 12 10.02 12.75 15.12
CA HIS A 12 9.10 13.51 14.26
C HIS A 12 8.94 12.99 12.82
N TRP A 13 9.70 12.00 12.36
CA TRP A 13 9.55 11.50 10.98
C TRP A 13 8.54 10.34 10.88
N LEU A 14 8.18 9.67 11.98
CA LEU A 14 7.14 8.64 12.01
C LEU A 14 5.74 9.23 12.25
N TYR A 15 5.66 10.42 12.84
CA TYR A 15 4.47 11.24 12.87
C TYR A 15 4.49 12.17 11.68
N ALA A 16 3.92 11.73 10.55
CA ALA A 16 3.39 12.65 9.56
C ALA A 16 2.27 13.47 10.24
N ASN A 17 2.64 14.48 11.01
CA ASN A 17 1.82 15.64 11.33
C ASN A 17 1.46 16.24 9.97
N SER A 18 0.34 15.83 9.40
CA SER A 18 -0.31 16.43 8.25
C SER A 18 -0.88 17.81 8.58
N ASN A 19 -0.18 18.59 9.39
CA ASN A 19 -0.38 20.03 9.57
C ASN A 19 0.41 20.85 8.54
N ARG A 20 0.92 20.22 7.48
CA ARG A 20 1.38 20.94 6.29
C ARG A 20 0.71 20.34 5.08
N ILE A 21 -0.49 20.87 4.85
CA ILE A 21 -1.19 20.86 3.58
C ILE A 21 -1.63 19.45 3.13
N PRO A 22 -2.93 19.10 3.25
CA PRO A 22 -3.43 17.92 2.55
C PRO A 22 -3.18 18.12 1.05
N ILE A 23 -2.45 17.20 0.42
CA ILE A 23 -2.32 17.18 -1.03
C ILE A 23 -3.52 16.41 -1.56
N VAL A 24 -4.41 17.13 -2.23
CA VAL A 24 -5.58 16.55 -2.91
C VAL A 24 -5.33 16.65 -4.41
N PHE A 25 -5.36 15.51 -5.11
CA PHE A 25 -5.24 15.48 -6.57
C PHE A 25 -6.64 15.64 -7.20
N GLY A 26 -6.88 16.76 -7.89
CA GLY A 26 -8.17 17.11 -8.51
C GLY A 26 -8.19 18.51 -9.14
N THR A 27 -9.37 18.99 -9.56
CA THR A 27 -9.59 20.35 -10.06
C THR A 27 -9.48 21.39 -8.93
N PRO A 28 -8.81 22.55 -9.16
CA PRO A 28 -8.64 23.62 -8.18
C PRO A 28 -9.94 24.04 -7.48
N THR A 29 -10.02 23.92 -6.16
CA THR A 29 -11.08 24.54 -5.34
C THR A 29 -10.49 25.48 -4.30
N THR A 30 -11.09 26.66 -4.13
CA THR A 30 -10.53 27.81 -3.39
C THR A 30 -10.69 27.79 -1.86
N SER A 31 -10.93 26.64 -1.22
CA SER A 31 -11.11 26.59 0.24
C SER A 31 -9.99 25.87 1.00
N GLY A 32 -9.19 26.64 1.74
CA GLY A 32 -8.24 26.16 2.76
C GLY A 32 -6.80 25.92 2.28
N LEU A 33 -5.87 25.79 3.25
CA LEU A 33 -4.44 25.45 3.13
C LEU A 33 -4.24 24.03 2.54
N VAL A 34 -4.77 23.80 1.34
CA VAL A 34 -4.73 22.52 0.60
C VAL A 34 -4.09 22.83 -0.74
N THR A 35 -2.82 22.47 -0.91
CA THR A 35 -2.10 22.56 -2.18
C THR A 35 -2.60 21.40 -3.01
N GLN A 36 -3.45 21.74 -3.97
CA GLN A 36 -3.89 20.79 -4.96
C GLN A 36 -2.82 20.72 -6.04
N ILE A 37 -2.24 19.53 -6.21
CA ILE A 37 -1.33 19.25 -7.31
C ILE A 37 -2.19 18.70 -8.45
N PRO A 38 -2.19 19.33 -9.64
CA PRO A 38 -2.89 18.78 -10.79
C PRO A 38 -2.41 17.35 -11.07
N ILE A 39 -3.34 16.43 -11.34
CA ILE A 39 -3.00 15.03 -11.63
C ILE A 39 -2.06 14.91 -12.84
N THR A 40 -2.16 15.83 -13.81
CA THR A 40 -1.27 15.91 -14.96
C THR A 40 0.17 16.12 -14.56
N VAL A 41 0.46 17.04 -13.62
CA VAL A 41 1.81 17.29 -13.11
C VAL A 41 2.37 16.04 -12.43
N LEU A 42 1.55 15.31 -11.67
CA LEU A 42 1.97 14.06 -11.05
C LEU A 42 2.30 12.99 -12.10
N LEU A 43 1.44 12.83 -13.12
CA LEU A 43 1.64 11.87 -14.21
C LEU A 43 2.92 12.19 -15.00
N GLU A 44 3.12 13.45 -15.38
CA GLU A 44 4.33 13.92 -16.06
C GLU A 44 5.58 13.70 -15.21
N THR A 45 5.50 13.96 -13.90
CA THR A 45 6.61 13.71 -12.98
C THR A 45 6.94 12.23 -12.89
N LEU A 46 5.93 11.36 -12.78
CA LEU A 46 6.14 9.92 -12.74
C LEU A 46 6.70 9.39 -14.05
N GLU A 47 6.23 9.90 -15.19
CA GLU A 47 6.75 9.51 -16.50
C GLU A 47 8.20 9.96 -16.69
N LEU A 48 8.55 11.17 -16.26
CA LEU A 48 9.92 11.65 -16.26
C LEU A 48 10.82 10.80 -15.35
N LEU A 49 10.36 10.46 -14.14
CA LEU A 49 11.11 9.58 -13.25
C LEU A 49 11.28 8.18 -13.84
N ARG A 50 10.23 7.62 -14.44
CA ARG A 50 10.28 6.30 -15.09
C ARG A 50 11.27 6.29 -16.24
N SER A 51 11.19 7.27 -17.14
CA SER A 51 12.11 7.38 -18.29
C SER A 51 13.57 7.60 -17.86
N GLY A 52 13.82 8.23 -16.71
CA GLY A 52 15.16 8.34 -16.13
C GLY A 52 15.66 7.08 -15.41
N LEU A 53 14.78 6.12 -15.10
CA LEU A 53 15.07 4.91 -14.32
C LEU A 53 14.98 3.63 -15.17
N VAL A 54 15.52 3.67 -16.39
CA VAL A 54 15.47 2.55 -17.36
C VAL A 54 16.07 1.26 -16.79
N GLU A 55 17.16 1.35 -16.02
CA GLU A 55 17.79 0.19 -15.39
C GLU A 55 16.85 -0.48 -14.38
N LEU A 56 16.15 0.31 -13.56
CA LEU A 56 15.16 -0.22 -12.62
C LEU A 56 14.03 -0.94 -13.37
N GLN A 57 13.51 -0.37 -14.46
CA GLN A 57 12.48 -1.02 -15.28
C GLN A 57 12.97 -2.36 -15.85
N TYR A 58 14.20 -2.40 -16.37
CA TYR A 58 14.81 -3.62 -16.87
C TYR A 58 14.94 -4.69 -15.77
N LEU A 59 15.42 -4.29 -14.58
CA LEU A 59 15.50 -5.20 -13.42
C LEU A 59 14.12 -5.71 -12.99
N CYS A 60 13.09 -4.87 -13.03
CA CYS A 60 11.71 -5.28 -12.73
C CYS A 60 11.21 -6.34 -13.72
N ARG A 61 11.35 -6.10 -15.02
CA ARG A 61 10.92 -7.05 -16.07
C ARG A 61 11.64 -8.38 -15.95
N ARG A 62 12.97 -8.35 -15.84
CA ARG A 62 13.77 -9.57 -15.67
C ARG A 62 13.39 -10.35 -14.43
N TRP A 63 13.20 -9.66 -13.32
CA TRP A 63 12.80 -10.33 -12.08
C TRP A 63 11.43 -10.98 -12.22
N LEU A 64 10.46 -10.30 -12.84
CA LEU A 64 9.14 -10.87 -13.13
C LEU A 64 9.26 -12.12 -14.02
N GLU A 65 9.99 -12.05 -15.13
CA GLU A 65 10.22 -13.18 -16.04
C GLU A 65 10.86 -14.40 -15.35
N GLU A 66 11.83 -14.17 -14.46
CA GLU A 66 12.55 -15.22 -13.75
C GLU A 66 11.77 -15.83 -12.59
N ASN A 67 10.80 -15.09 -12.01
CA ASN A 67 10.14 -15.49 -10.77
C ASN A 67 8.67 -15.82 -10.94
N THR A 68 8.03 -15.44 -12.05
CA THR A 68 6.59 -15.62 -12.26
C THR A 68 6.29 -16.56 -13.44
N CYS A 69 5.08 -17.10 -13.47
CA CYS A 69 4.60 -17.90 -14.59
C CYS A 69 3.87 -17.00 -15.59
N PRO A 70 4.18 -17.04 -16.90
CA PRO A 70 3.52 -16.18 -17.89
C PRO A 70 2.02 -16.46 -18.06
N PHE A 71 1.53 -17.61 -17.59
CA PHE A 71 0.13 -18.01 -17.65
C PHE A 71 -0.66 -17.70 -16.38
N GLU A 72 -0.02 -17.09 -15.37
CA GLU A 72 -0.63 -16.72 -14.10
C GLU A 72 -0.42 -15.23 -13.84
N ARG A 73 -1.46 -14.54 -13.39
CA ARG A 73 -1.34 -13.17 -12.90
C ARG A 73 -1.10 -13.20 -11.39
N PRO A 74 0.13 -12.98 -10.89
CA PRO A 74 0.42 -13.08 -9.46
C PRO A 74 -0.23 -11.93 -8.68
N CYS A 75 -0.36 -12.11 -7.37
CA CYS A 75 -0.77 -11.05 -6.46
C CYS A 75 0.47 -10.27 -5.98
N LEU A 76 0.47 -8.94 -6.08
CA LEU A 76 1.45 -8.08 -5.42
C LEU A 76 0.87 -7.55 -4.12
N LEU A 77 1.28 -8.14 -3.00
CA LEU A 77 0.91 -7.72 -1.66
C LEU A 77 1.82 -6.58 -1.19
N LEU A 78 1.24 -5.40 -0.99
CA LEU A 78 1.92 -4.23 -0.46
C LEU A 78 1.86 -4.25 1.06
N LEU A 79 3.03 -4.37 1.71
CA LEU A 79 3.09 -4.30 3.16
C LEU A 79 3.08 -2.85 3.65
N SER A 80 2.44 -2.66 4.80
CA SER A 80 2.60 -1.51 5.69
C SER A 80 3.54 -1.88 6.84
N ASN A 81 3.84 -0.91 7.72
CA ASN A 81 4.69 -1.07 8.90
C ASN A 81 3.88 -0.87 10.20
N LEU A 82 2.73 -1.54 10.32
CA LEU A 82 1.73 -1.24 11.35
C LEU A 82 2.23 -1.57 12.76
N THR A 83 3.02 -2.64 12.90
CA THR A 83 3.66 -3.02 14.16
C THR A 83 4.72 -2.01 14.55
N GLU A 84 5.58 -1.61 13.61
CA GLU A 84 6.66 -0.67 13.85
C GLU A 84 6.15 0.73 14.23
N THR A 85 4.97 1.13 13.77
CA THR A 85 4.30 2.39 14.18
C THR A 85 3.41 2.24 15.42
N GLY A 86 3.35 1.03 16.01
CA GLY A 86 2.60 0.77 17.24
C GLY A 86 1.08 0.71 17.07
N ILE A 87 0.57 0.64 15.83
CA ILE A 87 -0.86 0.54 15.51
C ILE A 87 -1.44 -0.81 15.94
N THR A 88 -0.65 -1.88 15.78
CA THR A 88 -1.03 -3.25 16.07
C THR A 88 0.10 -4.00 16.79
N THR A 89 -0.09 -5.28 17.11
CA THR A 89 0.97 -6.19 17.54
C THR A 89 1.50 -6.97 16.34
N ARG A 90 2.68 -7.57 16.50
CA ARG A 90 3.30 -8.35 15.43
C ARG A 90 2.42 -9.52 14.99
N GLU A 91 1.84 -10.20 15.95
CA GLU A 91 0.97 -11.36 15.75
C GLU A 91 -0.29 -10.95 14.99
N SER A 92 -0.92 -9.85 15.40
CA SER A 92 -2.11 -9.31 14.74
C SER A 92 -1.82 -8.80 13.33
N GLU A 93 -0.66 -8.21 13.06
CA GLU A 93 -0.29 -7.81 11.68
C GLU A 93 -0.09 -9.03 10.77
N VAL A 94 0.54 -10.09 11.27
CA VAL A 94 0.70 -11.34 10.51
C VAL A 94 -0.66 -11.98 10.22
N ASP A 95 -1.55 -12.03 11.21
CA ASP A 95 -2.90 -12.58 11.04
C ASP A 95 -3.80 -11.72 10.14
N LEU A 96 -3.60 -10.40 10.12
CA LEU A 96 -4.25 -9.48 9.19
C LEU A 96 -3.91 -9.85 7.74
N TYR A 97 -2.62 -9.92 7.38
CA TYR A 97 -2.21 -10.28 6.02
C TYR A 97 -2.65 -11.70 5.65
N ARG A 98 -2.57 -12.64 6.61
CA ARG A 98 -3.06 -14.01 6.42
C ARG A 98 -4.55 -14.04 6.09
N SER A 99 -5.36 -13.24 6.79
CA SER A 99 -6.80 -13.19 6.59
C SER A 99 -7.15 -12.58 5.23
N ILE A 100 -6.52 -11.47 4.87
CA ILE A 100 -6.66 -10.83 3.55
C ILE A 100 -6.36 -11.82 2.43
N VAL A 101 -5.20 -12.49 2.50
CA VAL A 101 -4.78 -13.42 1.45
C VAL A 101 -5.74 -14.61 1.37
N ARG A 102 -6.13 -15.21 2.50
CA ARG A 102 -7.00 -16.39 2.52
C ARG A 102 -8.44 -16.12 2.10
N SER A 103 -8.95 -14.92 2.32
CA SER A 103 -10.32 -14.59 1.89
C SER A 103 -10.43 -14.33 0.40
N SER A 104 -9.31 -14.11 -0.29
CA SER A 104 -9.31 -13.58 -1.66
C SER A 104 -8.55 -14.44 -2.66
N LEU A 105 -7.57 -15.24 -2.23
CA LEU A 105 -6.75 -16.07 -3.10
C LEU A 105 -6.88 -17.56 -2.76
N PRO A 106 -7.00 -18.44 -3.77
CA PRO A 106 -6.92 -19.88 -3.54
C PRO A 106 -5.50 -20.27 -3.10
N ALA A 107 -5.40 -21.31 -2.27
CA ALA A 107 -4.11 -21.88 -1.88
C ALA A 107 -3.27 -22.27 -3.13
N GLY A 108 -1.95 -22.15 -3.03
CA GLY A 108 -1.03 -22.36 -4.15
C GLY A 108 -0.88 -21.16 -5.11
N SER A 109 -1.70 -20.11 -4.99
CA SER A 109 -1.51 -18.86 -5.73
C SER A 109 -0.13 -18.26 -5.50
N HIS A 110 0.40 -17.56 -6.50
CA HIS A 110 1.66 -16.85 -6.39
C HIS A 110 1.49 -15.44 -5.83
N ILE A 111 2.20 -15.15 -4.74
CA ILE A 111 2.19 -13.86 -4.05
C ILE A 111 3.60 -13.28 -4.09
N LEU A 112 3.69 -12.08 -4.67
CA LEU A 112 4.85 -11.20 -4.63
C LEU A 112 4.67 -10.26 -3.44
N ILE A 113 5.65 -10.20 -2.55
CA ILE A 113 5.61 -9.31 -1.39
C ILE A 113 6.49 -8.10 -1.67
N LYS A 114 5.88 -6.91 -1.72
CA LYS A 114 6.61 -5.64 -1.68
C LYS A 114 6.68 -5.16 -0.21
N PRO A 115 7.85 -5.23 0.44
CA PRO A 115 8.00 -4.75 1.80
C PRO A 115 7.83 -3.23 1.89
N HIS A 116 7.34 -2.74 3.03
CA HIS A 116 7.52 -1.34 3.38
C HIS A 116 9.01 -1.10 3.70
N PRO A 117 9.59 0.09 3.43
CA PRO A 117 10.98 0.37 3.79
C PRO A 117 11.31 0.15 5.28
N GLY A 118 10.31 0.31 6.15
CA GLY A 118 10.40 0.06 7.59
C GLY A 118 10.12 -1.39 8.04
N THR A 119 9.73 -2.31 7.14
CA THR A 119 9.41 -3.70 7.52
C THR A 119 10.68 -4.46 7.86
N SER A 120 10.75 -5.03 9.06
CA SER A 120 11.89 -5.85 9.49
C SER A 120 11.96 -7.22 8.78
N ASN A 121 13.17 -7.75 8.57
CA ASN A 121 13.36 -9.12 8.04
C ASN A 121 12.66 -10.19 8.90
N ARG A 122 12.58 -9.95 10.22
CA ARG A 122 11.84 -10.83 11.14
C ARG A 122 10.35 -10.84 10.82
N MET A 123 9.74 -9.69 10.56
CA MET A 123 8.34 -9.59 10.15
C MET A 123 8.11 -10.31 8.81
N LEU A 124 8.98 -10.11 7.82
CA LEU A 124 8.91 -10.81 6.53
C LEU A 124 8.96 -12.32 6.69
N GLY A 125 9.84 -12.83 7.56
CA GLY A 125 9.92 -14.26 7.87
C GLY A 125 8.62 -14.81 8.46
N LEU A 126 7.96 -14.06 9.36
CA LEU A 126 6.70 -14.47 9.97
C LEU A 126 5.54 -14.45 8.96
N ILE A 127 5.44 -13.41 8.12
CA ILE A 127 4.43 -13.34 7.07
C ILE A 127 4.61 -14.51 6.09
N LYS A 128 5.86 -14.78 5.66
CA LYS A 128 6.17 -15.91 4.78
C LYS A 128 5.77 -17.25 5.41
N LEU A 129 6.02 -17.44 6.71
CA LEU A 129 5.63 -18.65 7.42
C LEU A 129 4.10 -18.79 7.54
N ALA A 130 3.39 -17.70 7.84
CA ALA A 130 1.94 -17.67 7.95
C ALA A 130 1.23 -17.94 6.62
N LEU A 131 1.91 -17.63 5.50
CA LEU A 131 1.46 -17.84 4.12
C LEU A 131 2.15 -19.03 3.44
N ARG A 132 2.63 -20.03 4.19
CA ARG A 132 3.32 -21.22 3.63
C ARG A 132 2.50 -22.04 2.63
N ASP A 133 1.19 -21.88 2.64
CA ASP A 133 0.26 -22.56 1.72
C ASP A 133 0.26 -21.91 0.31
N TYR A 134 1.04 -20.84 0.12
CA TYR A 134 1.17 -20.07 -1.12
C TYR A 134 2.61 -20.09 -1.63
N ARG A 135 2.79 -19.82 -2.92
CA ARG A 135 4.12 -19.54 -3.48
C ARG A 135 4.46 -18.10 -3.15
N ILE A 136 5.53 -17.86 -2.40
CA ILE A 136 5.91 -16.51 -1.95
C ILE A 136 7.26 -16.11 -2.55
N SER A 137 7.27 -14.98 -3.26
CA SER A 137 8.50 -14.30 -3.70
C SER A 137 8.54 -12.92 -3.05
N ILE A 138 9.65 -12.58 -2.38
CA ILE A 138 9.83 -11.25 -1.78
C ILE A 138 10.67 -10.42 -2.75
N LEU A 139 10.22 -9.20 -3.05
CA LEU A 139 10.98 -8.30 -3.92
C LEU A 139 12.35 -8.02 -3.30
N PRO A 140 13.43 -8.11 -4.09
CA PRO A 140 14.77 -7.82 -3.59
C PRO A 140 14.88 -6.33 -3.24
N SER A 141 15.72 -5.98 -2.26
CA SER A 141 15.79 -4.63 -1.70
C SER A 141 15.98 -3.51 -2.75
N HIS A 142 16.79 -3.75 -3.78
CA HIS A 142 17.05 -2.78 -4.85
C HIS A 142 15.81 -2.45 -5.71
N ILE A 143 14.81 -3.34 -5.75
CA ILE A 143 13.49 -3.09 -6.37
C ILE A 143 12.48 -2.66 -5.29
N GLY A 144 12.44 -3.38 -4.17
CA GLY A 144 11.43 -3.27 -3.13
C GLY A 144 11.40 -1.90 -2.43
N PHE A 145 12.53 -1.18 -2.38
CA PHE A 145 12.58 0.17 -1.82
C PHE A 145 12.02 1.26 -2.73
N ALA A 146 11.87 1.00 -4.04
CA ALA A 146 11.24 1.97 -4.92
C ALA A 146 9.77 2.19 -4.54
N PRO A 147 9.24 3.41 -4.68
CA PRO A 147 7.81 3.67 -4.60
C PRO A 147 7.04 2.80 -5.59
N VAL A 148 5.89 2.26 -5.19
CA VAL A 148 5.11 1.35 -6.03
C VAL A 148 4.63 2.02 -7.32
N GLU A 149 4.45 3.34 -7.29
CA GLU A 149 4.06 4.19 -8.41
C GLU A 149 5.10 4.22 -9.53
N ILE A 150 6.38 3.93 -9.22
CA ILE A 150 7.47 3.86 -10.20
C ILE A 150 7.63 2.42 -10.73
N LEU A 151 7.11 1.42 -10.02
CA LEU A 151 7.17 0.00 -10.40
C LEU A 151 6.07 -0.38 -11.40
N ALA A 152 5.95 0.35 -12.51
CA ALA A 152 4.88 0.16 -13.50
C ALA A 152 4.76 -1.29 -13.99
N GLU A 153 5.89 -1.94 -14.26
CA GLU A 153 5.96 -3.35 -14.70
C GLU A 153 5.23 -4.30 -13.72
N PHE A 154 5.37 -4.08 -12.41
CA PHE A 154 4.66 -4.86 -11.41
C PHE A 154 3.18 -4.51 -11.33
N VAL A 155 2.84 -3.23 -11.46
CA VAL A 155 1.44 -2.78 -11.44
C VAL A 155 0.65 -3.36 -12.61
N ASP A 156 1.27 -3.45 -13.78
CA ASP A 156 0.64 -4.00 -14.97
C ASP A 156 0.54 -5.53 -14.89
N ALA A 157 1.63 -6.19 -14.49
CA ALA A 157 1.70 -7.66 -14.45
C ALA A 157 0.92 -8.31 -13.29
N CYS A 158 0.61 -7.59 -12.22
CA CYS A 158 0.08 -8.19 -10.99
C CYS A 158 -1.36 -7.75 -10.66
N ARG A 159 -2.04 -8.53 -9.82
CA ARG A 159 -3.19 -8.04 -9.04
C ARG A 159 -2.65 -7.36 -7.79
N ILE A 160 -2.88 -6.07 -7.62
CA ILE A 160 -2.36 -5.36 -6.45
C ILE A 160 -3.28 -5.57 -5.26
N TYR A 161 -2.71 -5.86 -4.09
CA TYR A 161 -3.40 -5.98 -2.80
C TYR A 161 -2.77 -4.97 -1.83
N SER A 162 -3.53 -3.96 -1.43
CA SER A 162 -3.09 -2.88 -0.55
C SER A 162 -4.09 -2.65 0.59
N ILE A 163 -3.59 -2.17 1.71
CA ILE A 163 -4.38 -1.82 2.89
C ILE A 163 -4.27 -0.33 3.25
N SER A 164 -3.71 0.49 2.35
CA SER A 164 -3.39 1.88 2.62
C SER A 164 -3.90 2.83 1.54
N SER A 165 -3.64 4.13 1.72
CA SER A 165 -3.96 5.20 0.77
C SER A 165 -3.29 5.01 -0.60
N ALA A 166 -2.23 4.20 -0.70
CA ALA A 166 -1.63 3.82 -1.99
C ALA A 166 -2.68 3.24 -2.97
N SER A 167 -3.74 2.62 -2.44
CA SER A 167 -4.85 2.11 -3.25
C SER A 167 -5.48 3.19 -4.14
N VAL A 168 -5.80 4.36 -3.57
CA VAL A 168 -6.42 5.47 -4.30
C VAL A 168 -5.48 5.99 -5.39
N LEU A 169 -4.20 6.15 -5.04
CA LEU A 169 -3.20 6.68 -5.96
C LEU A 169 -2.95 5.71 -7.13
N LEU A 170 -2.82 4.42 -6.87
CA LEU A 170 -2.61 3.41 -7.90
C LEU A 170 -3.79 3.33 -8.88
N ILE A 171 -5.03 3.40 -8.40
CA ILE A 171 -6.19 3.53 -9.30
C ILE A 171 -6.00 4.77 -10.16
N LYS A 172 -5.73 5.94 -9.55
CA LYS A 172 -5.50 7.24 -10.26
C LYS A 172 -4.51 7.12 -11.40
N LEU A 173 -3.39 6.48 -11.15
CA LEU A 173 -2.29 6.43 -12.10
C LEU A 173 -2.44 5.39 -13.21
N PHE A 174 -3.00 4.21 -12.91
CA PHE A 174 -2.91 3.07 -13.82
C PHE A 174 -4.24 2.65 -14.42
N ASN A 175 -5.35 3.33 -14.05
CA ASN A 175 -6.71 2.99 -14.47
C ASN A 175 -7.03 1.49 -14.32
N SER A 176 -6.36 0.83 -13.38
CA SER A 176 -6.40 -0.62 -13.26
C SER A 176 -7.70 -1.05 -12.57
N ASN A 177 -8.29 -2.13 -13.08
CA ASN A 177 -9.39 -2.83 -12.42
C ASN A 177 -8.83 -3.48 -11.14
N ILE A 178 -9.17 -2.90 -9.99
CA ILE A 178 -8.36 -2.99 -8.79
C ILE A 178 -9.08 -3.81 -7.70
N GLU A 179 -8.61 -5.04 -7.47
CA GLU A 179 -8.80 -5.79 -6.21
C GLU A 179 -7.88 -5.24 -5.09
N THR A 180 -7.61 -3.93 -5.07
CA THR A 180 -6.42 -3.36 -4.40
C THR A 180 -6.65 -2.66 -3.11
N HIS A 181 -7.89 -2.47 -2.68
CA HIS A 181 -8.12 -2.10 -1.30
C HIS A 181 -8.74 -3.27 -0.55
N CYS A 182 -7.92 -3.94 0.27
CA CYS A 182 -8.30 -5.16 0.98
C CYS A 182 -8.62 -4.92 2.46
N LEU A 183 -8.41 -3.71 2.96
CA LEU A 183 -8.67 -3.41 4.36
C LEU A 183 -10.18 -3.18 4.57
N THR A 184 -10.76 -3.90 5.50
CA THR A 184 -12.17 -3.75 5.89
C THR A 184 -12.27 -3.25 7.33
N ASN A 185 -13.41 -2.67 7.67
CA ASN A 185 -13.66 -2.22 9.03
C ASN A 185 -13.67 -3.38 10.03
N ASP A 186 -14.03 -4.59 9.60
CA ASP A 186 -13.99 -5.80 10.44
C ASP A 186 -12.55 -6.25 10.70
N LEU A 187 -11.68 -6.19 9.68
CA LEU A 187 -10.25 -6.44 9.85
C LEU A 187 -9.61 -5.40 10.78
N ILE A 188 -9.99 -4.13 10.67
CA ILE A 188 -9.52 -3.08 11.60
C ILE A 188 -9.94 -3.41 13.02
N LYS A 189 -11.21 -3.72 13.27
CA LYS A 189 -11.70 -4.07 14.61
C LYS A 189 -11.02 -5.32 15.18
N ALA A 190 -10.74 -6.31 14.33
CA ALA A 190 -10.12 -7.57 14.74
C ALA A 190 -8.63 -7.43 15.09
N TYR A 191 -7.88 -6.62 14.33
CA TYR A 191 -6.41 -6.64 14.38
C TYR A 191 -5.77 -5.35 14.87
N PHE A 192 -6.49 -4.22 14.95
CA PHE A 192 -5.89 -2.94 15.35
C PHE A 192 -6.13 -2.70 16.84
N LYS A 193 -5.18 -2.05 17.52
CA LYS A 193 -5.35 -1.71 18.94
C LYS A 193 -6.54 -0.73 19.09
N PRO A 194 -7.34 -0.83 20.17
CA PRO A 194 -8.57 -0.06 20.33
C PRO A 194 -8.43 1.45 20.11
N GLN A 195 -7.34 2.06 20.60
CA GLN A 195 -7.12 3.51 20.48
C GLN A 195 -6.94 4.00 19.02
N TRP A 196 -6.68 3.11 18.08
CA TRP A 196 -6.46 3.45 16.66
C TRP A 196 -7.67 3.11 15.76
N GLN A 197 -8.61 2.29 16.24
CA GLN A 197 -9.67 1.74 15.39
C GLN A 197 -10.54 2.82 14.76
N ASP A 198 -11.02 3.78 15.54
CA ASP A 198 -11.87 4.86 15.02
C ASP A 198 -11.20 5.72 13.95
N TYR A 199 -9.90 6.00 14.13
CA TYR A 199 -9.12 6.73 13.15
C TYR A 199 -9.02 5.94 11.84
N PHE A 200 -8.65 4.65 11.93
CA PHE A 200 -8.46 3.82 10.75
C PHE A 200 -9.77 3.50 10.04
N ILE A 201 -10.88 3.31 10.76
CA ILE A 201 -12.20 3.13 10.15
C ILE A 201 -12.56 4.36 9.31
N ARG A 202 -12.44 5.58 9.87
CA ARG A 202 -12.72 6.81 9.11
C ARG A 202 -11.81 6.97 7.90
N ALA A 203 -10.52 6.66 8.04
CA ALA A 203 -9.58 6.71 6.92
C ALA A 203 -9.89 5.67 5.84
N ASN A 204 -10.26 4.45 6.24
CA ASN A 204 -10.65 3.34 5.38
C ASN A 204 -11.91 3.68 4.57
N ASP A 205 -12.93 4.20 5.25
CA ASP A 205 -14.18 4.63 4.61
C ASP A 205 -13.93 5.75 3.60
N ALA A 206 -13.03 6.69 3.89
CA ALA A 206 -12.64 7.74 2.96
C ALA A 206 -11.92 7.19 1.72
N ILE A 207 -11.05 6.19 1.88
CA ILE A 207 -10.40 5.49 0.78
C ILE A 207 -11.45 4.78 -0.08
N ILE A 208 -12.31 3.95 0.51
CA ILE A 208 -13.36 3.21 -0.20
C ILE A 208 -14.26 4.18 -0.98
N LYS A 209 -14.67 5.29 -0.35
CA LYS A 209 -15.48 6.31 -1.02
C LYS A 209 -14.77 6.91 -2.25
N ALA A 210 -13.48 7.23 -2.14
CA ALA A 210 -12.69 7.78 -3.24
C ALA A 210 -12.47 6.78 -4.37
N ILE A 211 -12.43 5.48 -4.05
CA ILE A 211 -12.35 4.39 -5.04
C ILE A 211 -13.68 4.28 -5.80
N ASN A 212 -14.79 4.24 -5.07
CA ASN A 212 -16.12 4.04 -5.66
C ASN A 212 -16.58 5.25 -6.50
N SER A 213 -16.33 6.48 -6.04
CA SER A 213 -16.74 7.68 -6.78
C SER A 213 -16.14 7.77 -8.18
N ARG A 214 -14.99 7.13 -8.41
CA ARG A 214 -14.38 7.09 -9.74
C ARG A 214 -14.97 6.01 -10.64
N GLN A 215 -15.43 4.89 -10.07
CA GLN A 215 -16.09 3.87 -10.89
C GLN A 215 -17.33 4.48 -11.55
N ASP A 216 -18.07 5.33 -10.83
CA ASP A 216 -19.24 6.04 -11.37
C ASP A 216 -18.88 7.04 -12.50
N ASP A 217 -17.70 7.66 -12.45
CA ASP A 217 -17.21 8.57 -13.51
C ASP A 217 -16.71 7.84 -14.77
N LEU A 218 -16.42 6.54 -14.69
CA LEU A 218 -15.97 5.72 -15.84
C LEU A 218 -17.12 5.05 -16.60
N TYR A 219 -18.34 5.05 -16.01
CA TYR A 219 -19.54 4.43 -16.58
C TYR A 219 -20.64 5.44 -16.97
N ASN A 220 -20.37 6.75 -16.85
CA ASN A 220 -21.20 7.84 -17.36
C ASN A 220 -20.46 8.59 -18.48
#